data_AF-A0A940ILV7-F1
#
_entry.id   AF-A0A940ILV7-F1
#
_cell.length_a   1.000
_cell.length_b   1.000
_cell.length_c   1.000
_cell.angle_alpha   90.00
_cell.angle_beta   90.00
_cell.angle_gamma   90.00
#
_symmetry.space_group_name_H-M   'P 1'
#
loop_
_entity.id
_entity.type
_entity.pdbx_description
1 polymer ?
#
loop_
_entity_poly.entity_id
_entity_poly.type
_entity_poly.pdbx_seq_one_letter_code
_entity_poly.pdbx_strand_id
1 'polypeptide(L)' 'MKAFSVCYTFESNIQWEQMTTELGTSVEEVTDEVLNRLEGSRFVTLQGDAGTCIINAALVRQVRVVDLEN' A
#
# COMPACT_ATOMS: atom_id res chain seq x y z
N MET A 1 9.10 -0.52 15.76
CA MET A 1 8.22 -0.72 14.59
C MET A 1 8.44 0.47 13.70
N LYS A 2 8.31 0.27 12.39
CA LYS A 2 8.51 1.31 11.39
C LYS A 2 7.22 1.54 10.61
N ALA A 3 6.92 2.80 10.29
CA ALA A 3 5.67 3.17 9.63
C ALA A 3 5.91 3.56 8.17
N PHE A 4 5.07 3.05 7.30
CA PHE A 4 5.06 3.35 5.88
C PHE A 4 3.68 3.82 5.44
N SER A 5 3.67 4.74 4.47
CA SER A 5 2.46 5.14 3.77
C SER A 5 2.51 4.63 2.34
N VAL A 6 1.49 3.87 1.94
CA VAL A 6 1.36 3.31 0.60
C VAL A 6 0.28 4.07 -0.16
N CYS A 7 0.65 4.63 -1.30
CA CYS A 7 -0.22 5.38 -2.19
C CYS A 7 -0.59 4.52 -3.41
N TYR A 8 -1.88 4.26 -3.56
CA TYR A 8 -2.47 3.57 -4.70
C TYR A 8 -3.15 4.59 -5.60
N THR A 9 -2.60 4.78 -6.79
CA THR A 9 -3.17 5.68 -7.79
C THR A 9 -4.03 4.90 -8.77
N PHE A 10 -5.24 5.38 -8.99
CA PHE A 10 -6.18 4.90 -10.01
C PHE A 10 -6.40 6.01 -11.04
N GLU A 11 -7.18 5.75 -12.09
CA GLU A 11 -7.46 6.77 -13.11
C GLU A 11 -8.21 8.00 -12.58
N SER A 12 -9.07 7.82 -11.57
CA SER A 12 -9.98 8.88 -11.11
C SER A 12 -9.84 9.21 -9.62
N ASN A 13 -9.01 8.48 -8.88
CA ASN A 13 -8.83 8.69 -7.45
C ASN A 13 -7.47 8.17 -6.94
N ILE A 14 -7.16 8.52 -5.70
CA ILE A 14 -5.99 8.05 -4.96
C ILE A 14 -6.47 7.48 -3.63
N GLN A 15 -5.87 6.36 -3.21
CA GLN A 15 -6.09 5.78 -1.88
C GLN A 15 -4.78 5.62 -1.14
N TRP A 16 -4.84 5.77 0.18
CA TRP A 16 -3.71 5.64 1.07
C TRP A 16 -3.93 4.52 2.07
N GLU A 17 -2.86 3.79 2.37
CA GLU A 17 -2.81 2.78 3.41
C GLU A 17 -1.62 3.05 4.33
N GLN A 18 -1.82 2.88 5.64
CA GLN A 18 -0.72 2.87 6.58
C GLN A 18 -0.31 1.44 6.91
N MET A 19 0.98 1.15 6.78
CA MET A 19 1.57 -0.14 7.11
C MET A 19 2.58 0.03 8.23
N THR A 20 2.48 -0.81 9.26
CA THR A 20 3.43 -0.86 10.37
C THR A 20 4.21 -2.16 10.27
N THR A 21 5.53 -2.06 10.13
CA THR A 21 6.44 -3.19 9.93
C THR A 21 7.56 -3.19 10.96
N GLU A 22 8.51 -4.11 10.83
CA GLU A 22 9.68 -4.19 11.70
C GLU A 22 10.69 -3.05 11.39
N LEU A 23 11.51 -2.65 12.37
CA LEU A 23 12.42 -1.50 12.23
C LEU A 23 13.43 -1.62 11.07
N GLY A 24 13.79 -2.85 10.68
CA GLY A 24 14.75 -3.12 9.61
C GLY A 24 14.15 -3.12 8.20
N THR A 25 12.82 -3.03 8.09
CA THR A 25 12.14 -3.13 6.80
C THR A 25 12.48 -1.94 5.91
N SER A 26 12.86 -2.23 4.67
CA SER A 26 13.15 -1.25 3.62
C SER A 26 11.89 -0.87 2.82
N VAL A 27 11.95 0.25 2.10
CA VAL A 27 10.91 0.65 1.15
C VAL A 27 10.73 -0.39 0.04
N GLU A 28 11.82 -1.03 -0.39
CA GLU A 28 11.83 -2.05 -1.44
C GLU A 28 11.06 -3.30 -0.99
N GLU A 29 11.33 -3.79 0.22
CA GLU A 29 10.59 -4.95 0.79
C GLU A 29 9.09 -4.68 0.91
N VAL A 30 8.70 -3.49 1.37
CA VAL A 30 7.28 -3.11 1.44
C VAL A 30 6.67 -2.98 0.05
N THR A 31 7.44 -2.47 -0.92
CA THR A 31 6.98 -2.37 -2.32
C THR A 31 6.71 -3.75 -2.89
N ASP A 32 7.63 -4.70 -2.70
CA ASP A 32 7.47 -6.08 -3.16
C ASP A 32 6.28 -6.77 -2.47
N GLU A 33 6.09 -6.58 -1.17
CA GLU A 33 4.92 -7.09 -0.45
C GLU A 33 3.61 -6.58 -1.05
N VAL A 34 3.52 -5.26 -1.28
CA VAL A 34 2.32 -4.63 -1.85
C VAL A 34 2.04 -5.13 -3.27
N LEU A 35 3.07 -5.23 -4.11
CA LEU A 35 2.92 -5.72 -5.48
C LEU A 35 2.46 -7.19 -5.50
N ASN A 36 3.08 -8.05 -4.69
CA ASN A 36 2.65 -9.45 -4.54
C ASN A 36 1.19 -9.56 -4.09
N ARG A 37 0.74 -8.69 -3.20
CA ARG A 37 -0.65 -8.65 -2.71
C ARG A 37 -1.63 -8.26 -3.82
N LEU A 38 -1.25 -7.33 -4.69
CA LEU A 38 -2.04 -6.90 -5.85
C LEU A 38 -2.09 -7.98 -6.96
N GLU A 39 -0.99 -8.70 -7.19
CA GLU A 39 -0.92 -9.78 -8.18
C GLU A 39 -1.69 -11.02 -7.72
N GLY A 40 -1.61 -11.35 -6.42
CA GLY A 40 -2.22 -12.55 -5.85
C GLY A 40 -3.73 -12.47 -5.65
N SER A 41 -4.37 -11.29 -5.79
CA SER A 41 -5.78 -11.10 -5.48
C SER A 41 -6.47 -10.02 -6.31
N ARG A 42 -7.65 -10.33 -6.83
CA ARG A 42 -8.47 -9.35 -7.58
C ARG A 42 -8.93 -8.18 -6.71
N PHE A 43 -9.20 -8.44 -5.43
CA PHE A 43 -9.63 -7.42 -4.48
C PHE A 43 -8.70 -7.42 -3.28
N VAL A 44 -8.28 -6.23 -2.86
CA VAL A 44 -7.36 -6.04 -1.74
C VAL A 44 -7.99 -5.11 -0.73
N THR A 45 -7.85 -5.47 0.54
CA THR A 45 -8.31 -4.67 1.67
C THR A 45 -7.18 -3.75 2.13
N LEU A 46 -7.42 -2.44 2.10
CA LEU A 46 -6.52 -1.40 2.57
C LEU A 46 -6.95 -0.91 3.95
N GLN A 47 -5.99 -0.64 4.83
CA GLN A 47 -6.22 0.05 6.10
C GLN A 47 -5.78 1.51 5.97
N GLY A 48 -6.75 2.40 5.77
CA GLY A 48 -6.52 3.84 5.69
C GLY A 48 -7.06 4.58 6.92
N ASP A 49 -6.81 5.89 6.99
CA ASP A 49 -7.23 6.73 8.12
C ASP A 49 -8.76 6.80 8.29
N ALA A 50 -9.51 6.70 7.18
CA ALA A 50 -10.98 6.66 7.19
C ALA A 50 -11.54 5.26 7.52
N GLY A 51 -10.68 4.30 7.84
CA GLY A 51 -11.00 2.90 8.08
C GLY A 51 -10.65 2.00 6.90
N THR A 52 -11.26 0.82 6.90
CA THR A 52 -10.97 -0.22 5.93
C THR A 52 -11.65 0.06 4.59
N CYS A 53 -10.91 -0.01 3.49
CA CYS A 53 -11.42 0.11 2.12
C CYS A 53 -11.09 -1.14 1.30
N ILE A 54 -11.97 -1.56 0.40
CA ILE A 54 -11.68 -2.65 -0.54
C ILE A 54 -11.47 -2.04 -1.93
N ILE A 55 -10.32 -2.31 -2.53
CA ILE A 55 -9.96 -1.87 -3.88
C ILE A 55 -9.93 -3.05 -4.85
N ASN A 56 -10.16 -2.77 -6.14
CA ASN A 56 -9.88 -3.72 -7.22
C ASN A 56 -8.44 -3.54 -7.69
N ALA A 57 -7.60 -4.57 -7.50
CA ALA A 57 -6.18 -4.52 -7.82
C ALA A 57 -5.92 -4.22 -9.31
N ALA A 58 -6.78 -4.70 -10.21
CA ALA A 58 -6.65 -4.48 -11.65
C ALA A 58 -6.83 -3.01 -12.08
N LEU A 59 -7.37 -2.15 -11.20
CA LEU A 59 -7.55 -0.73 -11.48
C LEU A 59 -6.38 0.13 -10.98
N VAL A 60 -5.45 -0.45 -10.21
CA VAL A 60 -4.26 0.27 -9.73
C VAL A 60 -3.33 0.54 -10.91
N ARG A 61 -2.97 1.82 -11.08
CA ARG A 61 -2.08 2.30 -12.15
C ARG A 61 -0.64 2.50 -11.66
N GLN A 62 -0.49 2.93 -10.41
CA GLN A 62 0.80 3.14 -9.78
C GLN A 62 0.70 2.88 -8.28
N VAL A 63 1.75 2.28 -7.73
CA VAL A 63 2.00 2.16 -6.30
C VAL A 63 3.21 3.01 -5.95
N ARG A 64 3.14 3.74 -4.83
CA ARG A 64 4.30 4.38 -4.21
C ARG A 64 4.33 4.07 -2.73
N VAL A 65 5.51 3.76 -2.22
CA VAL A 65 5.74 3.54 -0.79
C VAL A 65 6.60 4.67 -0.27
N VAL A 66 6.19 5.24 0.86
CA VAL A 66 6.89 6.33 1.54
C VAL A 66 7.21 5.88 2.96
N ASP A 67 8.48 5.93 3.32
CA ASP A 67 8.94 5.78 4.69
C ASP A 67 8.55 7.03 5.50
N LEU A 68 7.85 6.86 6.62
CA LEU A 68 7.35 7.97 7.44
C LEU A 68 8.34 8.38 8.55
N GLU A 69 9.44 7.65 8.72
CA GLU A 69 10.44 7.92 9.76
C GLU A 69 11.74 8.56 9.22
N ASN A 70 11.79 8.87 7.92
CA ASN A 70 12.90 9.58 7.26
C ASN A 70 12.53 10.99 6.78
#